data_AF-A0A3C0IMN5-F1
#
_entry.id   AF-A0A3C0IMN5-F1
#
_cell.length_a   1.000
_cell.length_b   1.000
_cell.length_c   1.000
_cell.angle_alpha   90.00
_cell.angle_beta   90.00
_cell.angle_gamma   90.00
#
_symmetry.space_group_name_H-M   'P 1'
#
loop_
_entity.id
_entity.type
_entity.pdbx_description
1 polymer ?
#
loop_
_entity_poly.entity_id
_entity_poly.type
_entity_poly.pdbx_seq_one_letter_code
_entity_poly.pdbx_strand_id
1 'polypeptide(L)'
;HPLGFNLLPEKFSLRKLQSLYEAILGTQMDRRNFRKKFFSMDFLIDTGEYETDVPHRPGRLYSFNHDKYSQSKRKWNGIDF
;
A
#
# COMPACT_ATOMS: atom_id res chain seq x y z
N HIS A 1 3.33 15.01 -8.63
CA HIS A 1 3.94 13.75 -9.13
C HIS A 1 3.99 12.77 -7.96
N PRO A 2 3.43 11.56 -8.01
CA PRO A 2 3.30 10.74 -6.80
C PRO A 2 4.61 9.98 -6.54
N LEU A 3 5.58 10.66 -5.95
CA LEU A 3 6.95 10.16 -5.70
C LEU A 3 7.01 8.88 -4.85
N GLY A 4 6.00 8.63 -4.01
CA GLY A 4 5.97 7.46 -3.12
C GLY A 4 5.93 6.10 -3.83
N PHE A 5 5.43 6.01 -5.07
CA PHE A 5 5.21 4.71 -5.71
C PHE A 5 6.44 4.15 -6.44
N ASN A 6 7.34 5.01 -6.92
CA ASN A 6 8.63 4.55 -7.48
C ASN A 6 9.56 3.99 -6.40
N LEU A 7 9.24 4.19 -5.12
CA LEU A 7 10.01 3.70 -3.99
C LEU A 7 9.58 2.30 -3.54
N LEU A 8 8.46 1.77 -4.06
CA LEU A 8 7.99 0.42 -3.75
C LEU A 8 8.44 -0.57 -4.83
N PRO A 9 8.86 -1.78 -4.43
CA PRO A 9 9.08 -2.88 -5.37
C PRO A 9 7.76 -3.32 -6.03
N GLU A 10 7.82 -4.04 -7.16
CA GLU A 10 6.62 -4.54 -7.86
C GLU A 10 5.70 -5.41 -6.98
N LYS A 11 6.31 -6.12 -6.02
CA LYS A 11 5.62 -6.92 -5.00
C LYS A 11 6.07 -6.48 -3.61
N PHE A 12 5.12 -6.16 -2.76
CA PHE A 12 5.39 -5.69 -1.41
C PHE A 12 4.38 -6.26 -0.43
N SER A 13 4.77 -6.38 0.84
CA SER A 13 3.82 -6.69 1.89
C SER A 13 3.08 -5.43 2.34
N LEU A 14 1.87 -5.61 2.84
CA LEU A 14 1.07 -4.55 3.46
C LEU A 14 1.83 -3.80 4.58
N ARG A 15 2.77 -4.48 5.24
CA ARG A 15 3.64 -3.88 6.27
C ARG A 15 4.63 -2.90 5.67
N LYS A 16 5.34 -3.29 4.60
CA LYS A 16 6.28 -2.40 3.88
C LYS A 16 5.54 -1.18 3.33
N LEU A 17 4.35 -1.38 2.79
CA LEU A 17 3.50 -0.29 2.32
C LEU A 17 3.16 0.68 3.45
N GLN A 18 2.71 0.17 4.60
CA GLN A 18 2.41 1.00 5.77
C GLN A 18 3.65 1.81 6.20
N SER A 19 4.80 1.16 6.39
CA SER A 19 6.02 1.84 6.84
C SER A 19 6.49 2.93 5.88
N LEU A 20 6.33 2.74 4.57
CA LEU A 20 6.63 3.78 3.59
C LEU A 20 5.69 4.98 3.73
N TYR A 21 4.38 4.75 3.86
CA TYR A 21 3.41 5.82 4.04
C TYR A 21 3.64 6.59 5.34
N GLU A 22 3.92 5.87 6.43
CA GLU A 22 4.28 6.47 7.72
C GLU A 22 5.55 7.32 7.61
N ALA A 23 6.57 6.85 6.88
CA ALA A 23 7.82 7.59 6.64
C ALA A 23 7.62 8.83 5.77
N ILE A 24 6.75 8.76 4.75
CA ILE A 24 6.44 9.90 3.87
C ILE A 24 5.60 10.95 4.61
N LEU A 25 4.63 10.52 5.40
CA LEU A 25 3.69 11.41 6.08
C LEU A 25 4.20 11.87 7.45
N GLY A 26 5.25 11.23 7.99
CA GLY A 26 5.78 11.52 9.32
C GLY A 26 4.81 11.18 10.46
N THR A 27 3.81 10.33 10.21
CA THR A 27 2.76 9.97 11.19
C THR A 27 2.59 8.47 11.27
N GLN A 28 2.25 7.96 12.47
CA GLN A 28 1.94 6.55 12.64
C GLN A 28 0.52 6.25 12.21
N MET A 29 0.35 5.19 11.42
CA MET A 29 -0.95 4.76 10.91
C MET A 29 -1.43 3.56 11.69
N ASP A 30 -2.70 3.58 12.12
CA ASP A 30 -3.31 2.39 12.68
C ASP A 30 -3.40 1.29 11.62
N ARG A 31 -2.82 0.12 11.92
CA ARG A 31 -2.72 -1.01 10.99
C ARG A 31 -4.09 -1.51 10.52
N ARG A 32 -5.11 -1.47 11.39
CA ARG A 32 -6.45 -1.96 11.05
C ARG A 32 -7.13 -0.99 10.08
N ASN A 33 -7.09 0.31 10.38
CA ASN A 33 -7.62 1.36 9.51
C ASN A 33 -6.88 1.41 8.17
N PHE A 34 -5.56 1.25 8.18
CA PHE A 34 -4.73 1.18 6.99
C PHE A 34 -5.18 0.05 6.05
N ARG A 35 -5.25 -1.18 6.58
CA ARG A 35 -5.72 -2.34 5.82
C ARG A 35 -7.12 -2.10 5.29
N LYS A 36 -8.06 -1.68 6.14
CA LYS A 36 -9.45 -1.43 5.74
C LYS A 36 -9.53 -0.41 4.59
N LYS A 37 -8.77 0.69 4.67
CA LYS A 37 -8.72 1.75 3.65
C LYS A 37 -8.18 1.21 2.33
N PHE A 38 -7.04 0.52 2.33
CA PHE A 38 -6.45 -0.02 1.10
C PHE A 38 -7.29 -1.12 0.44
N PHE A 39 -7.88 -2.02 1.23
CA PHE A 39 -8.82 -3.02 0.69
C PHE A 39 -10.09 -2.36 0.14
N SER A 40 -10.61 -1.30 0.77
CA SER A 40 -11.78 -0.57 0.26
C SER A 40 -11.51 0.20 -1.02
N MET A 41 -10.26 0.57 -1.27
CA MET A 41 -9.85 1.31 -2.47
C MET A 41 -9.64 0.40 -3.67
N ASP A 42 -9.58 -0.93 -3.47
CA ASP A 42 -9.34 -1.90 -4.54
C ASP A 42 -8.03 -1.63 -5.32
N PHE A 43 -7.02 -1.08 -4.63
CA PHE A 43 -5.72 -0.74 -5.20
C PHE A 43 -4.68 -1.85 -5.07
N LEU A 44 -4.98 -2.89 -4.29
CA LEU A 44 -4.06 -3.99 -4.02
C LEU A 44 -4.54 -5.25 -4.74
N ILE A 45 -3.67 -5.82 -5.56
CA ILE A 45 -3.86 -7.13 -6.19
C ILE A 45 -3.15 -8.15 -5.31
N ASP A 46 -3.88 -9.13 -4.77
CA ASP A 46 -3.28 -10.27 -4.06
C ASP A 46 -2.51 -11.11 -5.09
N THR A 47 -1.21 -11.28 -4.87
CA THR A 47 -0.35 -12.05 -5.77
C THR A 47 -0.42 -13.55 -5.50
N GLY A 48 -1.05 -13.96 -4.39
CA GLY A 48 -1.03 -15.35 -3.91
C GLY A 48 0.32 -15.76 -3.29
N GLU A 49 1.33 -14.88 -3.32
CA GLU A 49 2.66 -15.12 -2.80
C GLU A 49 2.80 -14.63 -1.36
N TYR A 50 3.80 -15.15 -0.67
CA TYR A 50 4.18 -14.75 0.68
C TYR A 50 5.62 -14.25 0.69
N GLU A 51 5.95 -13.37 1.63
CA GLU A 51 7.32 -12.94 1.87
C GLU A 51 8.23 -14.14 2.13
N THR A 52 9.33 -14.22 1.40
CA THR A 52 10.39 -15.19 1.65
C THR A 52 11.46 -14.57 2.55
N ASP A 53 12.19 -15.42 3.29
CA ASP A 53 13.37 -15.00 4.06
C ASP A 53 13.10 -13.93 5.13
N VAL A 54 12.00 -14.09 5.87
CA VAL A 54 11.66 -13.23 7.01
C VAL A 54 11.67 -14.03 8.32
N PRO A 55 12.27 -13.52 9.41
CA PRO A 55 12.34 -14.23 10.70
C PRO A 55 11.02 -14.22 11.48
N HIS A 56 9.96 -13.66 10.90
CA HIS A 56 8.61 -13.58 11.47
C HIS A 56 7.60 -14.19 10.50
N ARG A 57 6.34 -14.32 10.93
CA ARG A 57 5.27 -14.85 10.07
C ARG A 57 5.24 -14.13 8.72
N PRO A 58 5.44 -14.83 7.60
CA PRO A 58 5.41 -14.25 6.27
C PRO A 58 4.14 -13.43 6.01
N GLY A 59 4.32 -12.18 5.57
CA GLY A 59 3.22 -11.38 5.06
C GLY A 59 2.82 -11.86 3.67
N ARG A 60 1.53 -11.70 3.32
CA ARG A 60 1.12 -11.83 1.91
C ARG A 60 1.73 -10.68 1.09
N LEU A 61 2.13 -11.01 -0.12
CA LEU A 61 2.61 -10.04 -1.10
C LEU A 61 1.45 -9.54 -1.95
N TYR A 62 1.48 -8.24 -2.18
CA TYR A 62 0.52 -7.54 -3.01
C TYR A 62 1.26 -6.77 -4.09
N SER A 63 0.57 -6.53 -5.20
CA SER A 63 1.01 -5.60 -6.23
C SER A 63 -0.01 -4.47 -6.36
N PHE A 64 0.43 -3.33 -6.88
CA PHE A 64 -0.45 -2.18 -7.08
C PHE A 64 -1.25 -2.30 -8.38
N ASN A 65 -2.55 -2.00 -8.30
CA ASN A 65 -3.36 -1.78 -9.48
C ASN A 65 -3.20 -0.34 -9.96
N HIS A 66 -2.23 -0.11 -10.85
CA HIS A 66 -1.93 1.21 -11.42
C HIS A 66 -3.11 1.81 -12.19
N ASP A 67 -3.90 0.98 -12.87
CA ASP A 67 -5.08 1.42 -13.63
C ASP A 67 -6.16 2.00 -12.73
N LYS A 68 -6.45 1.32 -11.61
CA LYS A 68 -7.43 1.80 -10.61
C LYS A 68 -6.94 3.04 -9.86
N TYR A 69 -5.65 3.11 -9.54
CA TYR A 69 -5.08 4.27 -8.87
C TYR A 69 -5.13 5.53 -9.75
N SER A 70 -4.75 5.41 -11.03
CA SER A 70 -4.78 6.53 -11.98
C SER A 70 -6.21 7.07 -12.20
N GLN A 71 -7.21 6.18 -12.22
CA GLN A 71 -8.61 6.56 -12.30
C GLN A 71 -9.13 7.20 -11.00
N SER A 72 -8.70 6.71 -9.84
CA SER A 72 -9.08 7.29 -8.55
C SER A 72 -8.53 8.70 -8.37
N LYS A 73 -7.33 9.01 -8.85
CA LYS A 73 -6.77 10.37 -8.86
C LYS A 73 -7.68 11.42 -9.50
N ARG A 74 -8.53 11.04 -10.46
CA ARG A 74 -9.51 11.95 -11.08
C ARG A 74 -10.74 12.22 -10.19
N LYS A 75 -11.02 11.37 -9.19
CA LYS A 75 -12.11 11.54 -8.22
C LYS A 75 -11.65 12.03 -6.84
N TRP A 76 -10.35 12.03 -6.57
CA TRP A 76 -9.79 12.23 -5.23
C TRP A 76 -9.43 13.70 -4.95
N ASN A 77 -10.46 14.53 -4.74
CA ASN A 77 -10.35 15.96 -4.38
C ASN A 77 -10.60 16.23 -2.87
N GLY A 78 -10.40 15.28 -1.96
CA GLY A 78 -10.76 15.55 -0.57
C GLY A 78 -10.49 14.46 0.47
N ILE A 79 -9.23 14.05 0.63
CA ILE A 79 -8.82 13.45 1.91
C ILE A 79 -7.48 14.05 2.30
N ASP A 80 -7.54 14.94 3.29
CA ASP A 80 -6.41 15.41 4.08
C ASP A 80 -5.63 14.21 4.63
N PHE A 81 -4.32 14.24 4.43
CA PHE A 81 -3.36 13.50 5.24
C PHE A 81 -2.80 14.45 6.29
#